data_AF-A0A7Y3M6N5-F1
#
_entry.id   AF-A0A7Y3M6N5-F1
#
_cell.length_a   1.000
_cell.length_b   1.000
_cell.length_c   1.000
_cell.angle_alpha   90.00
_cell.angle_beta   90.00
_cell.angle_gamma   90.00
#
_symmetry.space_group_name_H-M   'P 1'
#
loop_
_entity.id
_entity.type
_entity.pdbx_description
1 polymer ?
#
loop_
_entity_poly.entity_id
_entity_poly.type
_entity_poly.pdbx_seq_one_letter_code
_entity_poly.pdbx_strand_id
1 'polypeptide(L)' 'MVSTAGVVLCGGLSSRMGRPKALLSWCGRPLVRHMLDILREAVDAVYVVSSESLALPELDATVVV' A
#
# COMPACT_ATOMS: atom_id res chain seq x y z
N MET A 1 11.10 18.16 -8.93
CA MET A 1 10.29 17.54 -10.00
C MET A 1 10.31 16.05 -9.72
N VAL A 2 9.15 15.40 -9.58
CA VAL A 2 9.08 13.94 -9.43
C VAL A 2 9.37 13.35 -10.81
N SER A 3 10.46 12.61 -10.98
CA SER A 3 10.81 12.01 -12.27
C SER A 3 10.07 10.68 -12.48
N THR A 4 9.85 9.94 -11.38
CA THR A 4 9.19 8.64 -11.38
C THR A 4 8.34 8.46 -10.13
N ALA A 5 7.10 7.99 -10.29
CA ALA A 5 6.19 7.68 -9.20
C ALA A 5 5.87 6.18 -9.15
N GLY A 6 5.79 5.64 -7.93
CA GLY A 6 5.38 4.27 -7.67
C GLY A 6 3.97 4.22 -7.07
N VAL A 7 3.20 3.19 -7.43
CA VAL A 7 1.84 2.99 -6.93
C VAL A 7 1.70 1.60 -6.31
N VAL A 8 1.21 1.53 -5.06
CA VAL A 8 0.79 0.28 -4.41
C VAL A 8 -0.73 0.17 -4.50
N LEU A 9 -1.22 -0.89 -5.15
CA LEU A 9 -2.66 -1.15 -5.29
C LEU A 9 -3.17 -1.99 -4.11
N CYS A 10 -4.01 -1.38 -3.26
CA CYS A 10 -4.57 -1.98 -2.05
C CYS A 10 -6.09 -2.20 -2.09
N GLY A 11 -6.84 -1.71 -3.09
CA GLY A 11 -8.32 -1.77 -3.12
C GLY A 11 -8.97 -3.10 -3.55
N GLY A 12 -8.25 -4.23 -3.54
CA GLY A 12 -8.80 -5.52 -4.01
C GLY A 12 -9.67 -6.25 -2.98
N LEU A 13 -10.75 -6.90 -3.43
CA LEU A 13 -11.71 -7.65 -2.58
C LEU A 13 -11.09 -8.75 -1.72
N SER A 14 -9.92 -9.27 -2.11
CA SER A 14 -9.21 -10.33 -1.38
C SER A 14 -10.05 -11.62 -1.14
N SER A 15 -11.01 -11.92 -2.02
CA SER A 15 -11.99 -13.01 -1.87
C SER A 15 -11.38 -14.40 -1.62
N ARG A 16 -10.27 -14.73 -2.30
CA ARG A 16 -9.53 -15.98 -2.06
C ARG A 16 -8.84 -16.03 -0.69
N MET A 17 -8.41 -14.87 -0.20
CA MET A 17 -7.64 -14.77 1.05
C MET A 17 -8.55 -14.55 2.26
N GLY A 18 -9.81 -14.12 2.06
CA GLY A 18 -10.81 -13.87 3.09
C GLY A 18 -10.51 -12.66 3.99
N ARG A 19 -9.38 -11.97 3.79
CA ARG A 19 -8.95 -10.79 4.54
C ARG A 19 -8.12 -9.86 3.66
N PRO A 20 -8.10 -8.54 3.91
CA PRO A 20 -7.35 -7.60 3.09
C PRO A 20 -5.86 -7.93 3.05
N LYS A 21 -5.32 -8.19 1.86
CA LYS A 21 -3.90 -8.55 1.68
C LYS A 21 -2.95 -7.46 2.21
N ALA A 22 -3.34 -6.18 2.07
CA ALA A 22 -2.57 -5.03 2.53
C ALA A 22 -2.30 -5.05 4.06
N LEU A 23 -3.20 -5.69 4.84
CA LEU A 23 -3.15 -5.72 6.30
C LEU A 23 -2.53 -7.00 6.87
N LEU A 24 -2.04 -7.91 6.02
CA LEU A 24 -1.33 -9.09 6.50
C LEU A 24 -0.13 -8.67 7.35
N SER A 25 -0.01 -9.26 8.54
CA SER A 25 1.21 -9.11 9.35
C SER A 25 2.36 -9.83 8.66
N TRP A 26 3.41 -9.07 8.34
CA TRP A 26 4.67 -9.56 7.79
C TRP A 26 5.79 -8.92 8.60
N CYS A 27 6.73 -9.70 9.13
CA CYS A 27 7.82 -9.16 9.96
C CYS A 27 7.37 -8.13 11.04
N GLY A 28 6.19 -8.33 11.64
CA GLY A 28 5.63 -7.45 12.67
C GLY A 28 4.99 -6.15 12.18
N ARG A 29 4.90 -5.89 10.87
CA ARG A 29 4.20 -4.71 10.30
C ARG A 29 3.17 -5.14 9.23
N PRO A 30 2.16 -4.31 8.92
CA PRO A 30 1.26 -4.56 7.79
C PRO A 30 2.02 -4.65 6.47
N LEU A 31 1.65 -5.60 5.60
CA LEU A 31 2.31 -5.85 4.32
C LEU A 31 2.43 -4.60 3.45
N VAL A 32 1.43 -3.71 3.45
CA VAL A 32 1.48 -2.44 2.72
C VAL A 32 2.69 -1.58 3.10
N ARG A 33 3.11 -1.58 4.38
CA ARG A 33 4.29 -0.83 4.82
C ARG A 33 5.57 -1.38 4.20
N HIS A 34 5.68 -2.71 4.11
CA HIS A 34 6.81 -3.35 3.44
C HIS A 34 6.88 -3.02 1.95
N MET A 35 5.73 -3.00 1.28
CA MET A 35 5.69 -2.67 -0.16
C MET A 35 6.08 -1.21 -0.40
N LEU A 36 5.66 -0.29 0.49
CA LEU A 36 6.07 1.10 0.42
C LEU A 36 7.58 1.27 0.64
N ASP A 37 8.15 0.58 1.63
CA ASP A 37 9.59 0.64 1.90
C ASP A 37 10.40 0.19 0.68
N ILE A 38 10.03 -0.94 0.06
CA ILE A 38 10.69 -1.46 -1.15
C ILE A 38 10.55 -0.47 -2.32
N LEU A 39 9.35 0.08 -2.54
CA LEU A 39 9.09 0.91 -3.70
C LEU A 39 9.84 2.25 -3.62
N ARG A 40 9.98 2.83 -2.42
CA ARG A 40 10.74 4.07 -2.18
C ARG A 40 12.20 3.98 -2.57
N GLU A 41 12.80 2.78 -2.58
CA GLU A 41 14.18 2.61 -3.03
C GLU A 41 14.35 2.86 -4.54
N ALA A 42 13.26 2.89 -5.30
CA ALA A 42 13.28 2.97 -6.76
C ALA A 42 12.57 4.20 -7.36
N VAL A 43 11.84 5.00 -6.57
CA VAL A 43 10.99 6.09 -7.08
C VAL A 43 11.08 7.35 -6.21
N ASP A 44 10.77 8.51 -6.79
CA ASP A 44 10.81 9.81 -6.09
C ASP A 44 9.55 10.06 -5.24
N ALA A 45 8.43 9.40 -5.56
CA ALA A 45 7.16 9.52 -4.85
C ALA A 45 6.38 8.21 -4.84
N VAL A 46 5.67 7.94 -3.74
CA VAL A 46 4.84 6.75 -3.58
C VAL A 46 3.38 7.12 -3.30
N TYR A 47 2.48 6.40 -3.97
CA TYR A 47 1.04 6.52 -3.81
C TYR A 47 0.44 5.18 -3.44
N VAL A 48 -0.63 5.21 -2.67
CA VAL A 48 -1.44 4.03 -2.34
C VAL A 48 -2.83 4.24 -2.90
N VAL A 49 -3.27 3.33 -3.77
CA VAL A 49 -4.67 3.32 -4.23
C VAL A 49 -5.45 2.32 -3.41
N SER A 50 -6.45 2.79 -2.68
CA SER A 50 -7.32 1.98 -1.83
C SER A 50 -8.73 1.90 -2.37
N SER A 51 -9.60 1.18 -1.67
CA SER A 51 -11.05 1.26 -1.82
C SER A 51 -11.66 1.88 -0.57
N GLU A 52 -12.84 2.48 -0.67
CA GLU A 52 -13.57 3.05 0.48
C GLU A 52 -13.80 2.02 1.60
N SER A 53 -13.94 0.74 1.23
CA SER A 53 -14.17 -0.36 2.17
C SER A 53 -12.93 -0.83 2.93
N LEU A 54 -11.73 -0.37 2.56
CA LEU A 54 -10.48 -0.79 3.19
C LEU A 54 -9.93 0.30 4.11
N ALA A 55 -10.03 0.07 5.42
CA ALA A 55 -9.35 0.87 6.42
C ALA A 55 -7.84 0.54 6.44
N LEU A 56 -7.02 1.47 5.91
CA LEU A 56 -5.57 1.40 6.00
C LEU A 56 -5.09 2.01 7.33
N PRO A 57 -3.96 1.52 7.89
CA PRO A 57 -3.29 2.24 8.96
C PRO A 57 -2.77 3.58 8.44
N GLU A 58 -2.29 4.45 9.33
CA GLU A 58 -1.55 5.63 8.89
C GLU A 58 -0.33 5.20 8.05
N LEU A 59 -0.14 5.82 6.89
CA LEU A 59 0.94 5.54 5.95
C LEU A 59 1.66 6.84 5.63
N ASP A 60 2.98 6.77 5.52
CA ASP A 60 3.81 7.85 5.00
C ASP A 60 3.77 7.88 3.46
N ALA A 61 2.57 7.92 2.89
CA ALA A 61 2.31 7.92 1.46
C ALA A 61 0.99 8.63 1.17
N THR A 62 0.88 9.21 -0.02
CA THR A 62 -0.39 9.80 -0.47
C THR A 62 -1.39 8.69 -0.78
N VAL A 63 -2.48 8.64 -0.03
CA VAL A 63 -3.57 7.67 -0.26
C VAL A 63 -4.61 8.29 -1.19
N VAL A 64 -4.96 7.57 -2.24
CA VAL A 64 -6.04 7.88 -3.18
C VAL A 64 -7.10 6.79 -3.02
N VAL A 65 -8.35 7.19 -2.85
CA VAL A 65 -9.51 6.31 -2.65
C VAL A 65 -10.41 6.38 -3.88
#